data_AF-A0A1E7WIQ7-F1
#
_entry.id   AF-A0A1E7WIQ7-F1
#
_cell.length_a   1.000
_cell.length_b   1.000
_cell.length_c   1.000
_cell.angle_alpha   90.00
_cell.angle_beta   90.00
_cell.angle_gamma   90.00
#
_symmetry.space_group_name_H-M   'P 1'
#
loop_
_entity.id
_entity.type
_entity.pdbx_description
1 polymer ?
#
loop_
_entity_poly.entity_id
_entity_poly.type
_entity_poly.pdbx_seq_one_letter_code
_entity_poly.pdbx_strand_id
1 'polypeptide(L)'
;MQAATNVSFLAQTRVLYSPAPGQLQVQTADTADTLHFNHLVIATGARERLLPFPGWTLPGVTGAGGLQALVKGGYPVAGKRVVVAGSGPLLLAVAATLRERGAEIVAIVEQAPLPALARFAAGLVATPSKAMQALRLLAQLRGIAYLRHSHVVAAHGNGVLDSVTVQRGGRQQTFDCDYLACGYGLLPNLELAQALGCATGAANGQTVVQTGSWQQTSIPGVYCAGEGTGIGGVDLALVEGRIAGLAASGQTQHMQAALDERARWKKFAARLARAFALRPELATLAADDTIVCRCEDVVHAELRGHASWRSAKLQTRCGMGPCQGRICGGATEVLYGWRPDAVRMPIAPARIDTLIATADV
;
A
#
# COMPACT_ATOMS: atom_id res chain seq x y z
N MET A 1 -0.55 13.24 21.77
CA MET A 1 -1.67 14.03 21.21
C MET A 1 -2.71 14.40 22.27
N GLN A 2 -3.05 13.52 23.22
CA GLN A 2 -4.06 13.78 24.28
C GLN A 2 -3.70 14.88 25.31
N ALA A 3 -2.53 15.50 25.23
CA ALA A 3 -2.08 16.51 26.20
C ALA A 3 -2.25 17.98 25.71
N ALA A 4 -2.64 18.19 24.44
CA ALA A 4 -2.85 19.52 23.89
C ALA A 4 -4.34 19.88 23.94
N THR A 5 -4.68 20.98 24.60
CA THR A 5 -6.08 21.43 24.80
C THR A 5 -6.78 21.86 23.52
N ASN A 6 -6.02 22.09 22.44
CA ASN A 6 -6.49 22.53 21.13
C ASN A 6 -6.45 21.42 20.06
N VAL A 7 -6.34 20.14 20.47
CA VAL A 7 -6.28 19.01 19.53
C VAL A 7 -7.43 18.04 19.82
N SER A 8 -8.33 17.91 18.85
CA SER A 8 -9.38 16.88 18.85
C SER A 8 -8.91 15.66 18.05
N PHE A 9 -9.00 14.47 18.64
CA PHE A 9 -8.69 13.21 17.97
C PHE A 9 -9.98 12.41 17.73
N LEU A 10 -10.39 12.31 16.48
CA LEU A 10 -11.60 11.59 16.06
C LEU A 10 -11.21 10.20 15.54
N ALA A 11 -11.13 9.23 16.45
CA ALA A 11 -10.87 7.83 16.11
C ALA A 11 -12.11 7.18 15.46
N GLN A 12 -11.89 6.15 14.64
CA GLN A 12 -12.98 5.44 13.94
C GLN A 12 -13.87 6.36 13.08
N THR A 13 -13.34 7.51 12.68
CA THR A 13 -14.00 8.49 11.82
C THR A 13 -13.43 8.39 10.41
N ARG A 14 -14.32 8.21 9.44
CA ARG A 14 -13.97 8.07 8.03
C ARG A 14 -14.39 9.32 7.27
N VAL A 15 -13.47 9.90 6.51
CA VAL A 15 -13.78 10.95 5.53
C VAL A 15 -14.44 10.31 4.30
N LEU A 16 -15.60 10.83 3.89
CA LEU A 16 -16.37 10.32 2.77
C LEU A 16 -16.12 11.12 1.48
N TYR A 17 -16.22 12.44 1.54
CA TYR A 17 -15.94 13.36 0.43
C TYR A 17 -15.94 14.81 0.93
N SER A 18 -15.68 15.76 0.03
CA SER A 18 -15.82 17.19 0.29
C SER A 18 -17.12 17.70 -0.34
N PRO A 19 -18.15 18.04 0.46
CA PRO A 19 -19.43 18.55 -0.08
C PRO A 19 -19.28 19.98 -0.63
N ALA A 20 -18.42 20.80 -0.04
CA ALA A 20 -18.10 22.16 -0.46
C ALA A 20 -16.64 22.51 -0.11
N PRO A 21 -16.05 23.56 -0.71
CA PRO A 21 -14.72 24.04 -0.33
C PRO A 21 -14.61 24.29 1.17
N GLY A 22 -13.53 23.83 1.81
CA GLY A 22 -13.34 23.97 3.25
C GLY A 22 -14.20 23.05 4.11
N GLN A 23 -14.88 22.05 3.53
CA GLN A 23 -15.69 21.07 4.24
C GLN A 23 -15.28 19.64 3.93
N LEU A 24 -15.34 18.78 4.94
CA LEU A 24 -15.24 17.32 4.82
C LEU A 24 -16.44 16.68 5.48
N GLN A 25 -17.17 15.85 4.72
CA GLN A 25 -18.15 14.99 5.34
C GLN A 25 -17.45 13.77 5.94
N VAL A 26 -17.75 13.50 7.20
CA VAL A 26 -17.21 12.38 7.95
C VAL A 26 -18.30 11.50 8.54
N GLN A 27 -17.97 10.24 8.76
CA GLN A 27 -18.88 9.25 9.32
C GLN A 27 -18.16 8.38 10.35
N THR A 28 -18.80 8.12 11.49
CA THR A 28 -18.41 7.10 12.47
C THR A 28 -19.27 5.85 12.28
N ALA A 29 -19.19 4.89 13.21
CA ALA A 29 -20.10 3.74 13.21
C ALA A 29 -21.58 4.15 13.35
N ASP A 30 -21.85 5.23 14.09
CA ASP A 30 -23.20 5.59 14.53
C ASP A 30 -23.68 6.96 14.03
N THR A 31 -22.74 7.87 13.75
CA THR A 31 -23.05 9.27 13.42
C THR A 31 -22.36 9.73 12.15
N ALA A 32 -22.79 10.89 11.64
CA ALA A 32 -22.11 11.62 10.58
C ALA A 32 -22.04 13.10 10.96
N ASP A 33 -21.04 13.79 10.44
CA ASP A 33 -20.80 15.21 10.72
C ASP A 33 -20.11 15.87 9.53
N THR A 34 -20.16 17.20 9.47
CA THR A 34 -19.44 18.01 8.50
C THR A 34 -18.35 18.80 9.23
N LEU A 35 -17.10 18.46 8.96
CA LEU A 35 -15.95 19.17 9.51
C LEU A 35 -15.58 20.34 8.61
N HIS A 36 -15.47 21.53 9.20
CA HIS A 36 -15.00 22.74 8.53
C HIS A 36 -13.50 22.93 8.77
N PHE A 37 -12.76 23.35 7.75
CA PHE A 37 -11.33 23.57 7.84
C PHE A 37 -10.88 24.81 7.05
N ASN A 38 -9.89 25.51 7.60
CA ASN A 38 -9.13 26.55 6.89
C ASN A 38 -7.93 25.93 6.16
N HIS A 39 -7.32 24.91 6.76
CA HIS A 39 -6.22 24.15 6.19
C HIS A 39 -6.45 22.66 6.35
N LEU A 40 -6.12 21.87 5.33
CA LEU A 40 -6.24 20.42 5.32
C LEU A 40 -4.90 19.77 4.99
N VAL A 41 -4.47 18.82 5.81
CA VAL A 41 -3.31 17.96 5.52
C VAL A 41 -3.79 16.55 5.21
N ILE A 42 -3.62 16.12 3.96
CA ILE A 42 -3.93 14.77 3.50
C ILE A 42 -2.74 13.86 3.79
N ALA A 43 -2.93 12.92 4.73
CA ALA A 43 -1.95 11.90 5.10
C ALA A 43 -2.57 10.49 5.07
N THR A 44 -3.28 10.17 3.98
CA THR A 44 -4.08 8.93 3.79
C THR A 44 -3.25 7.65 3.57
N GLY A 45 -1.93 7.77 3.60
CA GLY A 45 -1.01 6.64 3.49
C GLY A 45 -1.06 5.94 2.13
N ALA A 46 -0.79 4.64 2.15
CA ALA A 46 -0.76 3.77 0.99
C ALA A 46 -1.40 2.42 1.32
N ARG A 47 -1.67 1.64 0.28
CA ARG A 47 -2.17 0.26 0.34
C ARG A 47 -1.19 -0.70 -0.30
N GLU A 48 -1.29 -1.98 0.03
CA GLU A 48 -0.44 -2.99 -0.62
C GLU A 48 -0.81 -3.18 -2.09
N ARG A 49 0.22 -3.38 -2.93
CA ARG A 49 0.05 -3.89 -4.28
C ARG A 49 -0.04 -5.42 -4.21
N LEU A 50 -1.20 -5.95 -4.57
CA LEU A 50 -1.46 -7.39 -4.68
C LEU A 50 -1.50 -7.75 -6.16
N LEU A 51 -0.80 -8.83 -6.54
CA LEU A 51 -0.77 -9.33 -7.92
C LEU A 51 -1.48 -10.69 -8.00
N PRO A 52 -2.40 -10.88 -8.97
CA PRO A 52 -3.07 -12.15 -9.17
C PRO A 52 -2.12 -13.24 -9.67
N PHE A 53 -2.25 -14.43 -9.10
CA PHE A 53 -1.63 -15.69 -9.54
C PHE A 53 -2.57 -16.85 -9.12
N PRO A 54 -2.51 -18.03 -9.76
CA PRO A 54 -3.36 -19.17 -9.39
C PRO A 54 -3.41 -19.42 -7.87
N GLY A 55 -4.62 -19.42 -7.30
CA GLY A 55 -4.86 -19.64 -5.87
C GLY A 55 -4.62 -18.44 -4.94
N TRP A 56 -4.29 -17.24 -5.44
CA TRP A 56 -4.01 -16.07 -4.59
C TRP A 56 -5.20 -15.59 -3.72
N THR A 57 -6.41 -16.07 -4.00
CA THR A 57 -7.63 -15.78 -3.24
C THR A 57 -8.00 -16.85 -2.21
N LEU A 58 -7.23 -17.95 -2.12
CA LEU A 58 -7.47 -19.00 -1.13
C LEU A 58 -7.41 -18.44 0.30
N PRO A 59 -8.32 -18.85 1.20
CA PRO A 59 -8.16 -18.63 2.63
C PRO A 59 -6.77 -19.09 3.09
N GLY A 60 -6.05 -18.22 3.80
CA GLY A 60 -4.63 -18.41 4.16
C GLY A 60 -3.67 -17.57 3.31
N VAL A 61 -4.09 -17.11 2.12
CA VAL A 61 -3.33 -16.12 1.33
C VAL A 61 -3.77 -14.71 1.68
N THR A 62 -2.82 -13.85 2.03
CA THR A 62 -3.08 -12.46 2.45
C THR A 62 -1.98 -11.52 1.97
N GLY A 63 -2.22 -10.20 2.05
CA GLY A 63 -1.15 -9.20 1.92
C GLY A 63 -0.07 -9.36 3.01
N ALA A 64 1.19 -9.08 2.70
CA ALA A 64 2.27 -9.21 3.68
C ALA A 64 2.05 -8.27 4.89
N GLY A 65 1.72 -7.01 4.62
CA GLY A 65 1.29 -6.05 5.64
C GLY A 65 -0.05 -6.41 6.28
N GLY A 66 -0.97 -6.98 5.50
CA GLY A 66 -2.26 -7.49 5.96
C GLY A 66 -2.13 -8.53 7.08
N LEU A 67 -1.35 -9.59 6.88
CA LEU A 67 -1.12 -10.60 7.92
C LEU A 67 -0.45 -9.98 9.14
N GLN A 68 0.53 -9.10 8.94
CA GLN A 68 1.20 -8.42 10.04
C GLN A 68 0.22 -7.59 10.88
N ALA A 69 -0.69 -6.86 10.23
CA ALA A 69 -1.72 -6.07 10.91
C ALA A 69 -2.69 -6.96 11.69
N LEU A 70 -3.17 -8.06 11.08
CA LEU A 70 -4.03 -9.04 11.74
C LEU A 70 -3.38 -9.62 12.99
N VAL A 71 -2.12 -10.05 12.89
CA VAL A 71 -1.38 -10.66 14.02
C VAL A 71 -1.10 -9.64 15.12
N LYS A 72 -0.79 -8.38 14.77
CA LYS A 72 -0.68 -7.29 15.77
C LYS A 72 -2.00 -7.06 16.50
N GLY A 73 -3.13 -7.26 15.82
CA GLY A 73 -4.48 -7.23 16.37
C GLY A 73 -4.91 -8.50 17.12
N GLY A 74 -4.04 -9.50 17.27
CA GLY A 74 -4.32 -10.73 18.03
C GLY A 74 -4.69 -11.96 17.18
N TYR A 75 -4.61 -11.88 15.85
CA TYR A 75 -4.84 -13.05 15.00
C TYR A 75 -3.82 -14.17 15.27
N PRO A 76 -4.26 -15.42 15.49
CA PRO A 76 -3.39 -16.49 15.95
C PRO A 76 -2.52 -17.07 14.83
N VAL A 77 -1.20 -16.99 15.00
CA VAL A 77 -0.20 -17.58 14.07
C VAL A 77 0.86 -18.43 14.77
N ALA A 78 0.77 -18.62 16.09
CA ALA A 78 1.72 -19.45 16.83
C ALA A 78 1.69 -20.90 16.34
N GLY A 79 2.86 -21.47 16.04
CA GLY A 79 3.03 -22.82 15.49
C GLY A 79 2.55 -22.98 14.04
N LYS A 80 2.17 -21.89 13.37
CA LYS A 80 1.71 -21.94 11.97
C LYS A 80 2.88 -21.70 11.02
N ARG A 81 2.91 -22.48 9.94
CA ARG A 81 3.92 -22.39 8.88
C ARG A 81 3.55 -21.25 7.96
N VAL A 82 4.45 -20.28 7.80
CA VAL A 82 4.21 -19.09 6.97
C VAL A 82 5.30 -18.93 5.92
N VAL A 83 4.88 -18.75 4.67
CA VAL A 83 5.74 -18.22 3.61
C VAL A 83 5.48 -16.72 3.49
N VAL A 84 6.55 -15.92 3.51
CA VAL A 84 6.47 -14.47 3.29
C VAL A 84 7.06 -14.17 1.91
N ALA A 85 6.31 -13.54 1.01
CA ALA A 85 6.69 -13.39 -0.38
C ALA A 85 6.41 -12.00 -0.95
N GLY A 86 7.09 -11.66 -2.05
CA GLY A 86 6.78 -10.50 -2.87
C GLY A 86 7.99 -9.61 -3.08
N SER A 87 7.91 -8.33 -2.71
CA SER A 87 9.06 -7.43 -2.85
C SER A 87 9.20 -6.37 -1.76
N GLY A 88 10.44 -6.16 -1.33
CA GLY A 88 10.82 -5.04 -0.50
C GLY A 88 11.22 -5.41 0.91
N PRO A 89 11.82 -4.45 1.65
CA PRO A 89 12.24 -4.67 3.04
C PRO A 89 11.06 -4.93 3.98
N LEU A 90 9.82 -4.63 3.56
CA LEU A 90 8.61 -4.97 4.31
C LEU A 90 8.55 -6.47 4.60
N LEU A 91 9.00 -7.34 3.68
CA LEU A 91 8.99 -8.79 3.88
C LEU A 91 9.79 -9.21 5.13
N LEU A 92 10.94 -8.58 5.36
CA LEU A 92 11.77 -8.84 6.54
C LEU A 92 11.07 -8.37 7.82
N ALA A 93 10.46 -7.18 7.80
CA ALA A 93 9.73 -6.65 8.95
C ALA A 93 8.50 -7.51 9.31
N VAL A 94 7.77 -7.98 8.28
CA VAL A 94 6.63 -8.89 8.44
C VAL A 94 7.10 -10.22 9.03
N ALA A 95 8.07 -10.88 8.41
CA ALA A 95 8.60 -12.16 8.90
C ALA A 95 9.11 -12.07 10.35
N ALA A 96 9.79 -10.97 10.70
CA ALA A 96 10.25 -10.72 12.06
C ALA A 96 9.08 -10.64 13.06
N THR A 97 8.05 -9.85 12.74
CA THR A 97 6.85 -9.72 13.60
C THR A 97 6.11 -11.05 13.74
N LEU A 98 5.97 -11.81 12.65
CA LEU A 98 5.26 -13.09 12.68
C LEU A 98 6.00 -14.11 13.54
N ARG A 99 7.33 -14.18 13.43
CA ARG A 99 8.11 -15.08 14.29
C ARG A 99 8.13 -14.65 15.75
N GLU A 100 8.17 -13.35 16.05
CA GLU A 100 7.97 -12.86 17.44
C GLU A 100 6.65 -13.33 18.04
N ARG A 101 5.65 -13.59 17.19
CA ARG A 101 4.31 -14.07 17.54
C ARG A 101 4.19 -15.59 17.45
N GLY A 102 5.31 -16.30 17.32
CA GLY A 102 5.39 -17.76 17.35
C GLY A 102 5.17 -18.45 16.00
N ALA A 103 5.08 -17.72 14.88
CA ALA A 103 4.96 -18.35 13.57
C ALA A 103 6.27 -19.00 13.11
N GLU A 104 6.16 -20.12 12.41
CA GLU A 104 7.27 -20.83 11.78
C GLU A 104 7.47 -20.30 10.37
N ILE A 105 8.46 -19.43 10.17
CA ILE A 105 8.72 -18.86 8.84
C ILE A 105 9.49 -19.89 7.99
N VAL A 106 8.79 -20.48 7.02
CA VAL A 106 9.33 -21.53 6.15
C VAL A 106 10.35 -20.93 5.17
N ALA A 107 9.99 -19.82 4.53
CA ALA A 107 10.85 -19.11 3.60
C ALA A 107 10.43 -17.64 3.46
N ILE A 108 11.40 -16.81 3.11
CA ILE A 108 11.18 -15.45 2.62
C ILE A 108 11.53 -15.41 1.14
N VAL A 109 10.55 -15.13 0.30
CA VAL A 109 10.64 -15.18 -1.17
C VAL A 109 10.65 -13.74 -1.72
N GLU A 110 11.83 -13.28 -2.12
CA GLU A 110 12.04 -11.93 -2.66
C GLU A 110 12.26 -11.98 -4.18
N GLN A 111 11.44 -11.23 -4.91
CA GLN A 111 11.52 -11.14 -6.37
C GLN A 111 12.77 -10.39 -6.86
N ALA A 112 13.28 -9.44 -6.08
CA ALA A 112 14.44 -8.64 -6.47
C ALA A 112 15.69 -9.52 -6.72
N PRO A 113 16.42 -9.27 -7.83
CA PRO A 113 17.61 -10.02 -8.16
C PRO A 113 18.79 -9.61 -7.26
N LEU A 114 19.76 -10.52 -7.09
CA LEU A 114 20.93 -10.30 -6.23
C LEU A 114 21.69 -8.99 -6.52
N PRO A 115 21.95 -8.59 -7.79
CA PRO A 115 22.63 -7.32 -8.06
C PRO A 115 21.86 -6.09 -7.57
N ALA A 116 20.52 -6.11 -7.60
CA ALA A 116 19.69 -5.02 -7.10
C ALA A 116 19.76 -4.93 -5.58
N LEU A 117 19.66 -6.08 -4.89
CA LEU A 117 19.79 -6.18 -3.44
C LEU A 117 21.18 -5.78 -2.94
N ALA A 118 22.24 -6.21 -3.61
CA ALA A 118 23.61 -5.85 -3.27
C ALA A 118 23.84 -4.33 -3.39
N ARG A 119 23.34 -3.72 -4.48
CA ARG A 119 23.39 -2.26 -4.67
C ARG A 119 22.61 -1.51 -3.59
N PHE A 120 21.43 -2.02 -3.22
CA PHE A 120 20.64 -1.43 -2.13
C PHE A 120 21.39 -1.51 -0.79
N ALA A 121 21.93 -2.68 -0.45
CA ALA A 121 22.71 -2.91 0.75
C ALA A 121 23.95 -2.00 0.82
N ALA A 122 24.71 -1.87 -0.28
CA ALA A 122 25.85 -0.95 -0.36
C ALA A 122 25.41 0.51 -0.12
N GLY A 123 24.24 0.90 -0.64
CA GLY A 123 23.67 2.22 -0.39
C GLY A 123 23.32 2.48 1.08
N LEU A 124 23.06 1.45 1.90
CA LEU A 124 22.65 1.65 3.30
C LEU A 124 23.72 2.37 4.14
N VAL A 125 24.98 2.38 3.71
CA VAL A 125 26.07 3.17 4.32
C VAL A 125 25.70 4.65 4.41
N ALA A 126 24.97 5.20 3.43
CA ALA A 126 24.49 6.58 3.44
C ALA A 126 23.30 6.83 4.40
N THR A 127 22.81 5.78 5.07
CA THR A 127 21.67 5.82 6.00
C THR A 127 21.92 4.87 7.19
N PRO A 128 22.79 5.26 8.16
CA PRO A 128 23.23 4.38 9.24
C PRO A 128 22.10 3.78 10.08
N SER A 129 21.03 4.54 10.35
CA SER A 129 19.86 4.05 11.08
C SER A 129 19.18 2.88 10.35
N LYS A 130 19.09 2.93 9.01
CA LYS A 130 18.54 1.85 8.19
C LYS A 130 19.49 0.66 8.07
N ALA A 131 20.80 0.88 8.07
CA ALA A 131 21.77 -0.21 8.13
C ALA A 131 21.64 -0.98 9.46
N MET A 132 21.55 -0.28 10.59
CA MET A 132 21.34 -0.92 11.90
C MET A 132 20.00 -1.67 11.97
N GLN A 133 18.92 -1.07 11.44
CA GLN A 133 17.63 -1.74 11.34
C GLN A 133 17.72 -3.04 10.52
N ALA A 134 18.39 -3.01 9.36
CA ALA A 134 18.57 -4.17 8.52
C ALA A 134 19.37 -5.27 9.23
N LEU A 135 20.46 -4.92 9.92
CA LEU A 135 21.26 -5.87 10.70
C LEU A 135 20.45 -6.53 11.82
N ARG A 136 19.62 -5.76 12.54
CA ARG A 136 18.71 -6.31 13.56
C ARG A 136 17.74 -7.32 12.95
N LEU A 137 17.11 -6.98 11.83
CA LEU A 137 16.18 -7.88 11.15
C LEU A 137 16.88 -9.15 10.66
N LEU A 138 18.09 -9.04 10.10
CA LEU A 138 18.89 -10.21 9.67
C LEU A 138 19.29 -11.10 10.85
N ALA A 139 19.74 -10.50 11.96
CA ALA A 139 20.10 -11.23 13.17
C ALA A 139 18.89 -11.96 13.76
N GLN A 140 17.75 -11.27 13.82
CA GLN A 140 16.50 -11.87 14.20
C GLN A 140 16.24 -13.04 13.26
N LEU A 141 16.15 -12.82 11.94
CA LEU A 141 15.77 -13.79 10.88
C LEU A 141 16.82 -14.85 10.56
N ARG A 142 17.86 -14.98 11.38
CA ARG A 142 18.90 -16.00 11.23
C ARG A 142 18.28 -17.40 11.19
N GLY A 143 18.72 -18.22 10.23
CA GLY A 143 18.24 -19.58 10.01
C GLY A 143 17.07 -19.71 9.02
N ILE A 144 16.42 -18.60 8.65
CA ILE A 144 15.33 -18.62 7.66
C ILE A 144 15.91 -18.48 6.25
N ALA A 145 15.41 -19.29 5.31
CA ALA A 145 15.83 -19.22 3.92
C ALA A 145 15.35 -17.92 3.26
N TYR A 146 16.30 -17.08 2.80
CA TYR A 146 16.02 -15.88 2.02
C TYR A 146 16.23 -16.16 0.51
N LEU A 147 15.14 -16.54 -0.15
CA LEU A 147 15.09 -16.93 -1.56
C LEU A 147 14.96 -15.68 -2.44
N ARG A 148 16.11 -15.20 -2.92
CA ARG A 148 16.24 -14.05 -3.82
C ARG A 148 15.90 -14.43 -5.25
N HIS A 149 15.61 -13.44 -6.09
CA HIS A 149 15.25 -13.67 -7.50
C HIS A 149 14.16 -14.76 -7.65
N SER A 150 13.22 -14.78 -6.72
CA SER A 150 12.22 -15.84 -6.58
C SER A 150 10.84 -15.25 -6.38
N HIS A 151 9.79 -15.95 -6.80
CA HIS A 151 8.42 -15.48 -6.66
C HIS A 151 7.44 -16.66 -6.60
N VAL A 152 6.31 -16.47 -5.92
CA VAL A 152 5.22 -17.44 -5.91
C VAL A 152 4.57 -17.44 -7.30
N VAL A 153 4.32 -18.63 -7.83
CA VAL A 153 3.61 -18.83 -9.11
C VAL A 153 2.24 -19.46 -8.92
N ALA A 154 2.02 -20.19 -7.83
CA ALA A 154 0.73 -20.77 -7.48
C ALA A 154 0.63 -20.99 -5.97
N ALA A 155 -0.58 -20.88 -5.45
CA ALA A 155 -0.98 -21.35 -4.14
C ALA A 155 -1.97 -22.52 -4.32
N HIS A 156 -1.80 -23.58 -3.54
CA HIS A 156 -2.57 -24.82 -3.66
C HIS A 156 -3.32 -25.11 -2.37
N GLY A 157 -4.49 -25.73 -2.52
CA GLY A 157 -5.26 -26.17 -1.37
C GLY A 157 -6.70 -26.51 -1.72
N ASN A 158 -7.32 -27.38 -0.92
CA ASN A 158 -8.74 -27.73 -1.07
C ASN A 158 -9.59 -26.84 -0.16
N GLY A 159 -9.96 -25.66 -0.65
CA GLY A 159 -10.76 -24.66 0.08
C GLY A 159 -9.98 -23.80 1.08
N VAL A 160 -8.79 -24.23 1.50
CA VAL A 160 -7.83 -23.46 2.33
C VAL A 160 -6.41 -23.76 1.84
N LEU A 161 -5.49 -22.82 2.00
CA LEU A 161 -4.09 -22.97 1.62
C LEU A 161 -3.41 -24.14 2.36
N ASP A 162 -2.75 -25.01 1.59
CA ASP A 162 -1.92 -26.10 2.10
C ASP A 162 -0.44 -25.95 1.70
N SER A 163 -0.17 -25.38 0.52
CA SER A 163 1.18 -25.19 0.01
C SER A 163 1.29 -24.09 -1.05
N VAL A 164 2.51 -23.64 -1.33
CA VAL A 164 2.82 -22.66 -2.38
C VAL A 164 3.94 -23.16 -3.27
N THR A 165 3.82 -22.95 -4.58
CA THR A 165 4.90 -23.19 -5.54
C THR A 165 5.63 -21.89 -5.83
N VAL A 166 6.96 -21.93 -5.69
CA VAL A 166 7.87 -20.82 -5.89
C VAL A 166 8.78 -21.11 -7.08
N GLN A 167 8.86 -20.17 -8.01
CA GLN A 167 9.81 -20.17 -9.11
C GLN A 167 11.13 -19.55 -8.66
N ARG A 168 12.23 -20.28 -8.81
CA ARG A 168 13.60 -19.86 -8.48
C ARG A 168 14.60 -20.40 -9.50
N GLY A 169 15.27 -19.49 -10.22
CA GLY A 169 16.37 -19.86 -11.13
C GLY A 169 15.97 -20.91 -12.19
N GLY A 170 14.78 -20.77 -12.78
CA GLY A 170 14.26 -21.72 -13.77
C GLY A 170 13.58 -22.96 -13.19
N ARG A 171 13.70 -23.22 -11.88
CA ARG A 171 13.10 -24.38 -11.21
C ARG A 171 11.91 -23.98 -10.34
N GLN A 172 10.94 -24.86 -10.23
CA GLN A 172 9.86 -24.73 -9.26
C GLN A 172 10.16 -25.57 -8.01
N GLN A 173 9.82 -25.01 -6.85
CA GLN A 173 9.90 -25.68 -5.57
C GLN A 173 8.60 -25.41 -4.80
N THR A 174 8.03 -26.44 -4.20
CA THR A 174 6.83 -26.33 -3.37
C THR A 174 7.20 -26.27 -1.90
N PHE A 175 6.50 -25.45 -1.14
CA PHE A 175 6.62 -25.30 0.31
C PHE A 175 5.25 -25.49 0.94
N ASP A 176 5.14 -26.41 1.88
CA ASP A 176 3.91 -26.55 2.67
C ASP A 176 3.80 -25.40 3.66
N CYS A 177 2.63 -24.76 3.72
CA CYS A 177 2.39 -23.64 4.61
C CYS A 177 0.91 -23.43 4.87
N ASP A 178 0.59 -22.92 6.04
CA ASP A 178 -0.78 -22.61 6.45
C ASP A 178 -1.15 -21.17 6.07
N TYR A 179 -0.14 -20.30 5.93
CA TYR A 179 -0.32 -18.92 5.44
C TYR A 179 0.72 -18.53 4.40
N LEU A 180 0.26 -17.72 3.44
CA LEU A 180 1.10 -16.96 2.53
C LEU A 180 0.86 -15.46 2.76
N ALA A 181 1.90 -14.76 3.22
CA ALA A 181 1.91 -13.30 3.33
C ALA A 181 2.63 -12.72 2.10
N CYS A 182 1.87 -12.30 1.08
CA CYS A 182 2.40 -11.90 -0.22
C CYS A 182 2.08 -10.45 -0.59
N GLY A 183 3.10 -9.63 -0.88
CA GLY A 183 2.90 -8.22 -1.26
C GLY A 183 4.03 -7.64 -2.12
N TYR A 184 3.68 -6.92 -3.18
CA TYR A 184 4.62 -6.44 -4.22
C TYR A 184 4.85 -4.92 -4.15
N GLY A 185 5.10 -4.43 -2.94
CA GLY A 185 5.23 -3.01 -2.63
C GLY A 185 3.89 -2.34 -2.32
N LEU A 186 3.89 -1.00 -2.34
CA LEU A 186 2.75 -0.18 -1.91
C LEU A 186 2.27 0.73 -3.06
N LEU A 187 1.00 1.15 -2.99
CA LEU A 187 0.34 2.10 -3.88
C LEU A 187 -0.21 3.27 -3.05
N PRO A 188 0.07 4.53 -3.41
CA PRO A 188 -0.49 5.70 -2.73
C PRO A 188 -2.02 5.69 -2.69
N ASN A 189 -2.63 6.08 -1.56
CA ASN A 189 -4.08 6.28 -1.46
C ASN A 189 -4.46 7.69 -1.90
N LEU A 190 -4.79 7.83 -3.19
CA LEU A 190 -5.03 9.12 -3.85
C LEU A 190 -6.48 9.58 -3.82
N GLU A 191 -7.41 8.73 -3.36
CA GLU A 191 -8.84 8.92 -3.61
C GLU A 191 -9.35 10.26 -3.06
N LEU A 192 -8.96 10.63 -1.84
CA LEU A 192 -9.36 11.90 -1.24
C LEU A 192 -8.72 13.11 -1.94
N ALA A 193 -7.45 13.01 -2.33
CA ALA A 193 -6.77 14.11 -3.01
C ALA A 193 -7.37 14.35 -4.41
N GLN A 194 -7.63 13.27 -5.16
CA GLN A 194 -8.31 13.35 -6.45
C GLN A 194 -9.75 13.85 -6.31
N ALA A 195 -10.47 13.45 -5.25
CA ALA A 195 -11.80 13.96 -4.93
C ALA A 195 -11.82 15.49 -4.74
N LEU A 196 -10.77 16.02 -4.12
CA LEU A 196 -10.58 17.45 -3.90
C LEU A 196 -10.04 18.20 -5.13
N GLY A 197 -9.78 17.50 -6.23
CA GLY A 197 -9.22 18.09 -7.45
C GLY A 197 -7.71 18.37 -7.38
N CYS A 198 -6.99 17.79 -6.43
CA CYS A 198 -5.52 17.93 -6.37
C CYS A 198 -4.88 17.32 -7.63
N ALA A 199 -3.92 18.04 -8.21
CA ALA A 199 -3.16 17.56 -9.34
C ALA A 199 -2.35 16.31 -8.97
N THR A 200 -2.34 15.34 -9.88
CA THR A 200 -1.55 14.11 -9.74
C THR A 200 -0.47 14.04 -10.82
N GLY A 201 0.65 13.40 -10.51
CA GLY A 201 1.76 13.22 -11.43
C GLY A 201 2.38 11.84 -11.28
N ALA A 202 3.48 11.59 -12.00
CA ALA A 202 4.22 10.35 -11.90
C ALA A 202 5.50 10.54 -11.07
N ALA A 203 5.73 9.65 -10.11
CA ALA A 203 6.98 9.56 -9.37
C ALA A 203 7.36 8.09 -9.17
N ASN A 204 8.60 7.72 -9.49
CA ASN A 204 9.10 6.34 -9.37
C ASN A 204 8.19 5.27 -10.01
N GLY A 205 7.54 5.60 -11.13
CA GLY A 205 6.63 4.68 -11.84
C GLY A 205 5.23 4.57 -11.24
N GLN A 206 4.85 5.44 -10.32
CA GLN A 206 3.54 5.45 -9.66
C GLN A 206 2.85 6.79 -9.80
N THR A 207 1.52 6.79 -9.81
CA THR A 207 0.75 8.03 -9.66
C THR A 207 0.84 8.51 -8.20
N VAL A 208 1.12 9.80 -8.01
CA VAL A 208 1.23 10.46 -6.71
C VAL A 208 0.52 11.81 -6.73
N VAL A 209 0.17 12.36 -5.57
CA VAL A 209 -0.25 13.76 -5.46
C VAL A 209 0.96 14.66 -5.72
N GLN A 210 0.83 15.64 -6.62
CA GLN A 210 1.88 16.63 -6.84
C GLN A 210 1.90 17.64 -5.70
N THR A 211 3.07 17.85 -5.12
CA THR A 211 3.26 18.82 -4.05
C THR A 211 4.48 19.72 -4.28
N GLY A 212 4.38 20.95 -3.81
CA GLY A 212 5.49 21.89 -3.78
C GLY A 212 6.48 21.62 -2.66
N SER A 213 7.45 22.52 -2.51
CA SER A 213 8.52 22.42 -1.51
C SER A 213 8.00 22.41 -0.07
N TRP A 214 6.84 22.97 0.22
CA TRP A 214 6.21 23.02 1.54
C TRP A 214 5.03 22.04 1.68
N GLN A 215 5.00 21.00 0.83
CA GLN A 215 3.93 19.99 0.79
C GLN A 215 2.54 20.51 0.38
N GLN A 216 2.44 21.75 -0.10
CA GLN A 216 1.21 22.32 -0.65
C GLN A 216 0.84 21.60 -1.96
N THR A 217 -0.46 21.30 -2.13
CA THR A 217 -1.01 20.76 -3.37
C THR A 217 -1.36 21.88 -4.36
N SER A 218 -1.96 21.55 -5.50
CA SER A 218 -2.53 22.54 -6.42
C SER A 218 -3.77 23.27 -5.87
N ILE A 219 -4.37 22.78 -4.78
CA ILE A 219 -5.53 23.40 -4.15
C ILE A 219 -5.06 24.25 -2.97
N PRO A 220 -5.34 25.58 -2.97
CA PRO A 220 -4.96 26.46 -1.87
C PRO A 220 -5.47 25.96 -0.51
N GLY A 221 -4.63 26.04 0.52
CA GLY A 221 -4.95 25.58 1.87
C GLY A 221 -4.94 24.05 2.04
N VAL A 222 -4.73 23.27 0.97
CA VAL A 222 -4.64 21.80 1.03
C VAL A 222 -3.19 21.35 0.81
N TYR A 223 -2.71 20.50 1.72
CA TYR A 223 -1.38 19.92 1.74
C TYR A 223 -1.47 18.39 1.65
N CYS A 224 -0.43 17.73 1.16
CA CYS A 224 -0.34 16.27 1.16
C CYS A 224 1.03 15.81 1.67
N ALA A 225 1.05 14.79 2.52
CA ALA A 225 2.27 14.31 3.16
C ALA A 225 2.34 12.79 3.22
N GLY A 226 3.58 12.29 3.26
CA GLY A 226 3.88 10.88 3.30
C GLY A 226 3.53 10.17 2.01
N GLU A 227 3.07 8.93 2.15
CA GLU A 227 2.99 7.98 1.04
C GLU A 227 2.05 8.43 -0.10
N GLY A 228 1.12 9.36 0.15
CA GLY A 228 0.31 10.01 -0.88
C GLY A 228 1.12 10.79 -1.92
N THR A 229 2.33 11.24 -1.54
CA THR A 229 3.29 11.96 -2.40
C THR A 229 4.38 11.06 -2.97
N GLY A 230 4.33 9.76 -2.67
CA GLY A 230 5.26 8.73 -3.14
C GLY A 230 5.73 7.81 -2.01
N ILE A 231 6.02 6.56 -2.36
CA ILE A 231 6.41 5.52 -1.39
C ILE A 231 7.85 5.76 -0.91
N GLY A 232 8.03 6.06 0.38
CA GLY A 232 9.34 6.44 0.92
C GLY A 232 9.64 5.96 2.34
N GLY A 233 8.64 5.39 3.02
CA GLY A 233 8.77 4.87 4.37
C GLY A 233 8.53 5.93 5.45
N VAL A 234 8.50 5.45 6.70
CA VAL A 234 8.07 6.22 7.87
C VAL A 234 8.87 7.52 8.07
N ASP A 235 10.19 7.51 7.87
CA ASP A 235 11.02 8.69 8.13
C ASP A 235 10.73 9.81 7.13
N LEU A 236 10.51 9.47 5.85
CA LEU A 236 10.11 10.47 4.86
C LEU A 236 8.72 11.02 5.20
N ALA A 237 7.78 10.13 5.55
CA ALA A 237 6.40 10.52 5.86
C ALA A 237 6.30 11.42 7.09
N LEU A 238 7.08 11.16 8.14
CA LEU A 238 7.13 12.01 9.34
C LEU A 238 7.64 13.41 9.01
N VAL A 239 8.71 13.51 8.22
CA VAL A 239 9.31 14.80 7.86
C VAL A 239 8.39 15.59 6.93
N GLU A 240 7.76 14.93 5.96
CA GLU A 240 6.76 15.56 5.09
C GLU A 240 5.53 16.03 5.88
N GLY A 241 5.06 15.23 6.84
CA GLY A 241 3.98 15.62 7.74
C GLY A 241 4.35 16.85 8.58
N ARG A 242 5.59 16.90 9.09
CA ARG A 242 6.12 18.07 9.80
C ARG A 242 6.15 19.31 8.91
N ILE A 243 6.62 19.18 7.66
CA ILE A 243 6.65 20.30 6.70
C ILE A 243 5.23 20.80 6.43
N ALA A 244 4.29 19.90 6.13
CA ALA A 244 2.89 20.25 5.88
C ALA A 244 2.25 20.95 7.09
N GLY A 245 2.49 20.45 8.30
CA GLY A 245 1.99 21.07 9.53
C GLY A 245 2.55 22.47 9.77
N LEU A 246 3.87 22.65 9.60
CA LEU A 246 4.52 23.97 9.72
C LEU A 246 4.00 24.96 8.67
N ALA A 247 3.78 24.51 7.45
CA ALA A 247 3.23 25.32 6.37
C ALA A 247 1.78 25.73 6.66
N ALA A 248 0.93 24.77 7.07
CA ALA A 248 -0.46 25.00 7.41
C ALA A 248 -0.64 25.91 8.63
N SER A 249 0.32 25.92 9.57
CA SER A 249 0.28 26.80 10.75
C SER A 249 1.02 28.12 10.56
N GLY A 250 1.55 28.42 9.37
CA GLY A 250 2.33 29.64 9.10
C GLY A 250 3.70 29.73 9.80
N GLN A 251 4.24 28.61 10.31
CA GLN A 251 5.51 28.57 11.06
C GLN A 251 6.70 28.20 10.14
N THR A 252 6.81 28.90 9.01
CA THR A 252 7.79 28.58 7.96
C THR A 252 9.25 28.77 8.41
N GLN A 253 9.49 29.58 9.43
CA GLN A 253 10.82 29.80 10.03
C GLN A 253 11.45 28.52 10.61
N HIS A 254 10.65 27.51 10.97
CA HIS A 254 11.15 26.23 11.51
C HIS A 254 11.33 25.14 10.44
N MET A 255 11.15 25.47 9.16
CA MET A 255 11.03 24.47 8.09
C MET A 255 12.37 23.99 7.54
N GLN A 256 13.42 24.81 7.58
CA GLN A 256 14.67 24.54 6.87
C GLN A 256 15.29 23.18 7.22
N ALA A 257 15.41 22.86 8.51
CA ALA A 257 15.93 21.57 8.96
C ALA A 257 15.11 20.38 8.43
N ALA A 258 13.78 20.52 8.34
CA ALA A 258 12.91 19.49 7.81
C ALA A 258 13.08 19.33 6.28
N LEU A 259 13.34 20.41 5.54
CA LEU A 259 13.60 20.35 4.10
C LEU A 259 14.87 19.56 3.78
N ASP A 260 15.94 19.81 4.54
CA ASP A 260 17.22 19.13 4.40
C ASP A 260 17.09 17.64 4.73
N GLU A 261 16.36 17.33 5.81
CA GLU A 261 16.07 15.96 6.18
C GLU A 261 15.24 15.23 5.11
N ARG A 262 14.21 15.88 4.55
CA ARG A 262 13.38 15.33 3.48
C ARG A 262 14.23 14.99 2.26
N ALA A 263 15.17 15.85 1.87
CA ALA A 263 16.04 15.62 0.73
C ALA A 263 16.88 14.33 0.89
N ARG A 264 17.39 14.06 2.10
CA ARG A 264 18.09 12.81 2.43
C ARG A 264 17.18 11.60 2.29
N TRP A 265 15.96 11.67 2.83
CA TRP A 265 15.01 10.55 2.78
C TRP A 265 14.44 10.31 1.38
N LYS A 266 14.27 11.34 0.55
CA LYS A 266 13.92 11.18 -0.87
C LYS A 266 14.99 10.40 -1.65
N LYS A 267 16.27 10.62 -1.36
CA LYS A 267 17.38 9.81 -1.93
C LYS A 267 17.32 8.35 -1.48
N PHE A 268 16.90 8.08 -0.24
CA PHE A 268 16.67 6.70 0.22
C PHE A 268 15.47 6.06 -0.49
N ALA A 269 14.34 6.76 -0.56
CA ALA A 269 13.14 6.30 -1.26
C ALA A 269 13.41 5.96 -2.74
N ALA A 270 14.18 6.80 -3.45
CA ALA A 270 14.56 6.54 -4.84
C ALA A 270 15.43 5.27 -5.00
N ARG A 271 16.32 4.99 -4.04
CA ARG A 271 17.11 3.75 -4.03
C ARG A 271 16.24 2.52 -3.74
N LEU A 272 15.30 2.66 -2.82
CA LEU A 272 14.31 1.64 -2.50
C LEU A 272 13.48 1.28 -3.75
N ALA A 273 12.86 2.28 -4.38
CA ALA A 273 12.03 2.08 -5.57
C ALA A 273 12.80 1.40 -6.71
N ARG A 274 14.07 1.77 -6.93
CA ARG A 274 14.92 1.15 -7.96
C ARG A 274 15.29 -0.30 -7.64
N ALA A 275 15.62 -0.59 -6.38
CA ALA A 275 16.08 -1.92 -5.98
C ALA A 275 14.97 -2.97 -6.01
N PHE A 276 13.75 -2.54 -5.72
CA PHE A 276 12.57 -3.40 -5.61
C PHE A 276 11.54 -3.15 -6.73
N ALA A 277 12.00 -2.60 -7.86
CA ALA A 277 11.19 -2.52 -9.06
C ALA A 277 10.71 -3.92 -9.46
N LEU A 278 9.44 -4.03 -9.84
CA LEU A 278 8.83 -5.32 -10.19
C LEU A 278 9.45 -5.86 -11.47
N ARG A 279 9.83 -7.14 -11.46
CA ARG A 279 10.26 -7.79 -12.69
C ARG A 279 9.06 -8.07 -13.61
N PRO A 280 9.24 -8.03 -14.94
CA PRO A 280 8.14 -8.20 -15.91
C PRO A 280 7.38 -9.52 -15.80
N GLU A 281 8.04 -10.61 -15.38
CA GLU A 281 7.43 -11.94 -15.26
C GLU A 281 6.28 -11.96 -14.23
N LEU A 282 6.29 -11.02 -13.28
CA LEU A 282 5.21 -10.87 -12.31
C LEU A 282 3.89 -10.41 -12.95
N ALA A 283 3.95 -9.76 -14.12
CA ALA A 283 2.77 -9.34 -14.87
C ALA A 283 2.13 -10.48 -15.68
N THR A 284 2.76 -11.67 -15.73
CA THR A 284 2.28 -12.80 -16.53
C THR A 284 1.85 -13.99 -15.68
N LEU A 285 1.70 -13.81 -14.35
CA LEU A 285 1.39 -14.92 -13.44
C LEU A 285 -0.07 -15.36 -13.48
N ALA A 286 -0.99 -14.46 -13.82
CA ALA A 286 -2.41 -14.76 -13.85
C ALA A 286 -2.75 -15.74 -14.98
N ALA A 287 -3.30 -16.90 -14.63
CA ALA A 287 -3.93 -17.81 -15.59
C ALA A 287 -5.34 -17.30 -15.96
N ASP A 288 -5.95 -17.88 -16.99
CA ASP A 288 -7.24 -17.45 -17.53
C ASP A 288 -8.37 -17.41 -16.50
N ASP A 289 -8.42 -18.40 -15.61
CA ASP A 289 -9.39 -18.56 -14.53
C ASP A 289 -9.00 -17.82 -13.24
N THR A 290 -7.84 -17.14 -13.22
CA THR A 290 -7.37 -16.43 -12.03
C THR A 290 -8.25 -15.21 -11.78
N ILE A 291 -8.92 -15.15 -10.63
CA ILE A 291 -9.70 -13.98 -10.19
C ILE A 291 -8.80 -12.75 -10.16
N VAL A 292 -9.19 -11.66 -10.82
CA VAL A 292 -8.50 -10.36 -10.74
C VAL A 292 -9.30 -9.40 -9.85
N CYS A 293 -10.63 -9.41 -9.95
CA CYS A 293 -11.50 -8.61 -9.11
C CYS A 293 -12.29 -9.47 -8.11
N ARG A 294 -11.73 -9.69 -6.92
CA ARG A 294 -12.36 -10.48 -5.84
C ARG A 294 -13.72 -10.01 -5.33
N CYS A 295 -14.12 -8.77 -5.66
CA CYS A 295 -15.40 -8.23 -5.19
C CYS A 295 -16.54 -8.53 -6.15
N GLU A 296 -16.22 -8.83 -7.40
CA GLU A 296 -17.17 -9.01 -8.50
C GLU A 296 -16.89 -10.33 -9.24
N ASP A 297 -16.03 -11.19 -8.65
CA ASP A 297 -15.59 -12.49 -9.15
C ASP A 297 -15.09 -12.52 -10.61
N VAL A 298 -14.55 -11.40 -11.09
CA VAL A 298 -14.04 -11.27 -12.47
C VAL A 298 -12.70 -11.96 -12.62
N VAL A 299 -12.59 -12.87 -13.58
CA VAL A 299 -11.35 -13.60 -13.90
C VAL A 299 -10.52 -12.91 -14.99
N HIS A 300 -9.25 -13.31 -15.08
CA HIS A 300 -8.28 -12.73 -15.99
C HIS A 300 -8.70 -12.83 -17.47
N ALA A 301 -9.29 -13.96 -17.90
CA ALA A 301 -9.72 -14.17 -19.28
C ALA A 301 -10.76 -13.15 -19.75
N GLU A 302 -11.69 -12.75 -18.86
CA GLU A 302 -12.70 -11.74 -19.14
C GLU A 302 -12.09 -10.36 -19.37
N LEU A 303 -10.91 -10.08 -18.81
CA LEU A 303 -10.26 -8.79 -18.94
C LEU A 303 -9.46 -8.64 -20.24
N ARG A 304 -8.78 -9.69 -20.71
CA ARG A 304 -7.82 -9.61 -21.84
C ARG A 304 -8.38 -9.03 -23.14
N GLY A 305 -9.70 -9.11 -23.36
CA GLY A 305 -10.36 -8.60 -24.56
C GLY A 305 -10.63 -7.09 -24.57
N HIS A 306 -10.38 -6.39 -23.46
CA HIS A 306 -10.68 -4.95 -23.34
C HIS A 306 -9.46 -4.07 -23.60
N ALA A 307 -9.69 -2.84 -24.04
CA ALA A 307 -8.62 -1.89 -24.35
C ALA A 307 -8.26 -0.95 -23.19
N SER A 308 -9.10 -0.85 -22.15
CA SER A 308 -8.94 0.12 -21.07
C SER A 308 -9.67 -0.29 -19.79
N TRP A 309 -9.27 0.34 -18.67
CA TRP A 309 -9.97 0.23 -17.39
C TRP A 309 -11.47 0.49 -17.54
N ARG A 310 -11.85 1.57 -18.22
CA ARG A 310 -13.27 1.92 -18.42
C ARG A 310 -14.04 0.84 -19.16
N SER A 311 -13.47 0.30 -20.24
CA SER A 311 -14.12 -0.74 -21.04
C SER A 311 -14.32 -2.02 -20.22
N ALA A 312 -13.26 -2.50 -19.57
CA ALA A 312 -13.32 -3.65 -18.67
C ALA A 312 -14.32 -3.45 -17.54
N LYS A 313 -14.28 -2.29 -16.86
CA LYS A 313 -15.21 -1.95 -15.78
C LYS A 313 -16.67 -2.01 -16.22
N LEU A 314 -17.01 -1.45 -17.37
CA LEU A 314 -18.40 -1.40 -17.84
C LEU A 314 -18.91 -2.77 -18.33
N GLN A 315 -18.03 -3.62 -18.86
CA GLN A 315 -18.43 -4.90 -19.48
C GLN A 315 -18.34 -6.08 -18.51
N THR A 316 -17.40 -6.08 -17.56
CA THR A 316 -17.18 -7.18 -16.61
C THR A 316 -17.49 -6.80 -15.16
N ARG A 317 -17.78 -5.53 -14.88
CA ARG A 317 -17.93 -4.97 -13.53
C ARG A 317 -16.64 -4.89 -12.72
N CYS A 318 -15.47 -5.18 -13.32
CA CYS A 318 -14.18 -5.05 -12.63
C CYS A 318 -14.02 -3.66 -11.99
N GLY A 319 -13.76 -3.65 -10.68
CA GLY A 319 -13.61 -2.43 -9.88
C GLY A 319 -14.92 -1.72 -9.50
N MET A 320 -16.09 -2.37 -9.66
CA MET A 320 -17.39 -1.86 -9.22
C MET A 320 -17.81 -2.30 -7.82
N GLY A 321 -17.14 -3.31 -7.24
CA GLY A 321 -17.50 -3.81 -5.91
C GLY A 321 -17.11 -2.88 -4.75
N PRO A 322 -17.32 -3.30 -3.50
CA PRO A 322 -17.20 -2.41 -2.33
C PRO A 322 -15.82 -1.75 -2.15
N CYS A 323 -14.75 -2.39 -2.65
CA CYS A 323 -13.41 -1.78 -2.62
C CYS A 323 -13.22 -0.64 -3.64
N GLN A 324 -14.14 -0.47 -4.59
CA GLN A 324 -14.12 0.53 -5.67
C GLN A 324 -12.83 0.49 -6.50
N GLY A 325 -12.30 -0.71 -6.77
CA GLY A 325 -11.12 -0.89 -7.59
C GLY A 325 -9.78 -0.66 -6.88
N ARG A 326 -9.76 -0.43 -5.56
CA ARG A 326 -8.50 -0.26 -4.81
C ARG A 326 -7.54 -1.44 -4.91
N ILE A 327 -8.09 -2.66 -5.00
CA ILE A 327 -7.31 -3.89 -5.09
C ILE A 327 -7.01 -4.22 -6.56
N CYS A 328 -8.05 -4.46 -7.37
CA CYS A 328 -7.86 -4.87 -8.76
C CYS A 328 -7.27 -3.78 -9.65
N GLY A 329 -7.46 -2.49 -9.34
CA GLY A 329 -6.86 -1.38 -10.09
C GLY A 329 -5.32 -1.39 -10.05
N GLY A 330 -4.75 -1.75 -8.90
CA GLY A 330 -3.30 -1.95 -8.78
C GLY A 330 -2.78 -3.15 -9.57
N ALA A 331 -3.58 -4.23 -9.63
CA ALA A 331 -3.28 -5.40 -10.45
C ALA A 331 -3.36 -5.09 -11.95
N THR A 332 -4.43 -4.45 -12.41
CA THR A 332 -4.63 -4.11 -13.84
C THR A 332 -3.63 -3.09 -14.35
N GLU A 333 -3.08 -2.23 -13.48
CA GLU A 333 -1.96 -1.35 -13.85
C GLU A 333 -0.73 -2.18 -14.24
N VAL A 334 -0.44 -3.26 -13.52
CA VAL A 334 0.70 -4.13 -13.80
C VAL A 334 0.41 -5.08 -14.97
N LEU A 335 -0.78 -5.67 -15.03
CA LEU A 335 -1.16 -6.64 -16.08
C LEU A 335 -1.35 -5.98 -17.44
N TYR A 336 -1.94 -4.77 -17.48
CA TYR A 336 -2.42 -4.16 -18.72
C TYR A 336 -2.02 -2.68 -18.90
N GLY A 337 -1.36 -2.07 -17.92
CA GLY A 337 -1.09 -0.62 -17.93
C GLY A 337 -2.34 0.23 -17.68
N TRP A 338 -3.45 -0.36 -17.25
CA TRP A 338 -4.71 0.34 -17.03
C TRP A 338 -4.74 1.03 -15.67
N ARG A 339 -5.27 2.25 -15.63
CA ARG A 339 -5.45 3.01 -14.40
C ARG A 339 -6.91 3.37 -14.20
N PRO A 340 -7.42 3.41 -12.96
CA PRO A 340 -8.73 3.98 -12.69
C PRO A 340 -8.78 5.45 -13.12
N ASP A 341 -9.64 5.76 -14.10
CA ASP A 341 -9.68 7.07 -14.75
C ASP A 341 -10.37 8.16 -13.90
N ALA A 342 -11.14 7.77 -12.89
CA ALA A 342 -11.90 8.70 -12.05
C ALA A 342 -12.18 8.12 -10.66
N VAL A 343 -12.13 8.98 -9.65
CA VAL A 343 -12.67 8.70 -8.31
C VAL A 343 -14.14 9.08 -8.30
N ARG A 344 -14.99 8.22 -7.73
CA ARG A 344 -16.41 8.53 -7.49
C ARG A 344 -16.63 8.86 -6.02
N MET A 345 -17.55 9.80 -5.78
CA MET A 345 -18.00 10.12 -4.43
C MET A 345 -19.22 9.26 -4.07
N PRO A 346 -19.38 8.87 -2.79
CA PRO A 346 -18.40 9.00 -1.71
C PRO A 346 -17.17 8.10 -1.96
N ILE A 347 -15.98 8.51 -1.52
CA ILE A 347 -14.75 7.74 -1.78
C ILE A 347 -14.77 6.39 -1.05
N ALA A 348 -15.57 6.24 0.00
CA ALA A 348 -15.79 4.99 0.71
C ALA A 348 -17.29 4.74 0.89
N PRO A 349 -17.72 3.48 1.10
CA PRO A 349 -19.11 3.19 1.41
C PRO A 349 -19.61 4.05 2.57
N ALA A 350 -20.74 4.73 2.34
CA ALA A 350 -21.43 5.58 3.28
C ALA A 350 -22.83 5.02 3.55
N ARG A 351 -23.38 5.28 4.74
CA ARG A 351 -24.78 4.97 5.03
C ARG A 351 -25.68 5.94 4.26
N ILE A 352 -26.87 5.47 3.88
CA ILE A 352 -27.85 6.31 3.18
C ILE A 352 -28.28 7.49 4.07
N ASP A 353 -28.50 7.24 5.36
CA ASP A 353 -28.86 8.28 6.34
C ASP A 353 -27.87 9.46 6.38
N THR A 354 -26.59 9.14 6.24
CA THR A 354 -25.48 10.09 6.27
C THR A 354 -25.53 10.99 5.05
N LEU A 355 -25.84 10.44 3.88
CA LEU A 355 -25.94 11.21 2.65
C LEU A 355 -27.18 12.12 2.64
N ILE A 356 -28.31 11.64 3.20
CA ILE A 356 -29.54 12.43 3.33
C ILE A 356 -29.33 13.62 4.25
N ALA A 357 -28.71 13.42 5.42
CA ALA A 357 -28.48 14.49 6.39
C ALA A 357 -27.64 15.67 5.86
N THR A 358 -26.85 15.45 4.80
CA THR A 358 -26.08 16.50 4.11
C THR A 358 -26.82 17.23 3.01
N ALA A 359 -27.98 16.74 2.57
CA ALA A 359 -28.76 17.40 1.51
C ALA A 359 -29.56 18.62 2.03
N ASP A 360 -29.72 18.74 3.35
CA ASP A 360 -30.51 19.78 4.01
C ASP A 360 -29.69 20.99 4.50
N VAL A 361 -28.44 21.17 4.05
CA VAL A 361 -27.54 22.28 4.43
C VAL A 361 -27.18 23.17 3.25
#